data_AF-A0A3V2Y1T2-F1
#
_entry.id   AF-A0A3V2Y1T2-F1
#
_cell.length_a   1.000
_cell.length_b   1.000
_cell.length_c   1.000
_cell.angle_alpha   90.00
_cell.angle_beta   90.00
_cell.angle_gamma   90.00
#
_symmetry.space_group_name_H-M   'P 1'
#
loop_
_entity.id
_entity.type
_entity.pdbx_description
1 polymer ?
#
loop_
_entity_poly.entity_id
_entity_poly.type
_entity_poly.pdbx_seq_one_letter_code
_entity_poly.pdbx_strand_id
1 'polypeptide(L)'
;MGQFCFADKNLVDYPTMKVLDAFGGDRKFIYSQDQISRLSGDVTTPITAWAHFLWGDGAARTVNLTDVGLRIQPNQISPVMDLVKGGAVGTFPVNAKFTRDTMLDGIIPASYLGNITLQTTGTLTINSLGAWSYDGVVKAYNDTYDANPSTHRGLLGEYSTSVLRHFSGTPYEIQMPGMIPVKGNGMR
;
A
#
# COMPACT_ATOMS: atom_id res chain seq x y z
N MET A 1 -13.30 8.37 13.96
CA MET A 1 -12.38 7.22 14.08
C MET A 1 -13.11 5.90 14.29
N GLY A 2 -13.83 5.67 15.40
CA GLY A 2 -14.48 4.36 15.66
C GLY A 2 -15.40 3.83 14.53
N GLN A 3 -16.21 4.69 13.90
CA GLN A 3 -17.03 4.28 12.74
C GLN A 3 -16.20 3.86 11.52
N PHE A 4 -15.05 4.48 11.28
CA PHE A 4 -14.13 4.08 10.21
C PHE A 4 -13.48 2.73 10.52
N CYS A 5 -13.11 2.47 11.78
CA CYS A 5 -12.58 1.17 12.18
C CYS A 5 -13.63 0.06 12.04
N PHE A 6 -14.90 0.36 12.36
CA PHE A 6 -16.01 -0.55 12.13
C PHE A 6 -16.25 -0.82 10.64
N ALA A 7 -16.25 0.23 9.81
CA ALA A 7 -16.42 0.09 8.37
C ALA A 7 -15.26 -0.68 7.72
N ASP A 8 -14.01 -0.39 8.10
CA ASP A 8 -12.82 -1.12 7.62
C ASP A 8 -12.89 -2.61 8.01
N LYS A 9 -13.35 -2.92 9.24
CA LYS A 9 -13.64 -4.29 9.67
C LYS A 9 -14.69 -4.96 8.78
N ASN A 10 -15.79 -4.27 8.47
CA ASN A 10 -16.82 -4.83 7.59
C ASN A 10 -16.31 -5.06 6.17
N LEU A 11 -15.46 -4.19 5.64
CA LEU A 11 -14.84 -4.38 4.32
C LEU A 11 -13.83 -5.53 4.31
N VAL A 12 -13.16 -5.79 5.44
CA VAL A 12 -12.31 -6.97 5.64
C VAL A 12 -13.14 -8.25 5.67
N ASP A 13 -14.24 -8.25 6.41
CA ASP A 13 -15.12 -9.42 6.59
C ASP A 13 -15.99 -9.68 5.35
N TYR A 14 -16.34 -8.65 4.60
CA TYR A 14 -17.20 -8.67 3.40
C TYR A 14 -16.60 -7.85 2.24
N PRO A 15 -15.61 -8.39 1.51
CA PRO A 15 -14.83 -7.62 0.51
C PRO A 15 -15.60 -7.04 -0.68
N THR A 16 -16.82 -7.53 -0.95
CA THR A 16 -17.67 -7.02 -2.04
C THR A 16 -18.69 -5.98 -1.56
N MET A 17 -18.71 -5.66 -0.26
CA MET A 17 -19.61 -4.67 0.32
C MET A 17 -19.26 -3.28 -0.19
N LYS A 18 -20.27 -2.45 -0.46
CA LYS A 18 -20.03 -1.04 -0.79
C LYS A 18 -19.59 -0.30 0.48
N VAL A 19 -18.65 0.63 0.32
CA VAL A 19 -18.14 1.45 1.43
C VAL A 19 -19.25 2.10 2.25
N LEU A 20 -20.29 2.66 1.62
CA LEU A 20 -21.39 3.31 2.34
C LEU A 20 -22.15 2.34 3.24
N ASP A 21 -22.38 1.10 2.77
CA ASP A 21 -23.09 0.07 3.54
C ASP A 21 -22.24 -0.39 4.74
N ALA A 22 -20.91 -0.33 4.61
CA ALA A 22 -19.98 -0.69 5.68
C ALA A 22 -20.09 0.22 6.92
N PHE A 23 -20.61 1.45 6.77
CA PHE A 23 -20.87 2.36 7.89
C PHE A 23 -22.20 2.11 8.62
N GLY A 24 -23.10 1.26 8.09
CA GLY A 24 -24.49 1.11 8.52
C GLY A 24 -24.75 0.37 9.85
N GLY A 25 -23.82 0.42 10.80
CA GLY A 25 -23.96 -0.24 12.10
C GLY A 25 -24.30 0.71 13.25
N ASP A 26 -25.31 0.35 14.07
CA ASP A 26 -25.70 1.12 15.27
C ASP A 26 -24.83 0.80 16.51
N ARG A 27 -23.97 -0.21 16.41
CA ARG A 27 -23.08 -0.60 17.51
C ARG A 27 -21.88 0.34 17.60
N LYS A 28 -21.61 0.84 18.81
CA LYS A 28 -20.38 1.58 19.13
C LYS A 28 -19.16 0.65 19.00
N PHE A 29 -18.18 1.06 18.20
CA PHE A 29 -16.88 0.38 18.09
C PHE A 29 -16.03 0.65 19.35
N ILE A 30 -15.60 -0.42 20.03
CA ILE A 30 -14.74 -0.38 21.21
C ILE A 30 -13.36 -0.91 20.81
N TYR A 31 -12.37 -0.03 20.70
CA TYR A 31 -11.06 -0.36 20.12
C TYR A 31 -10.39 -1.59 20.76
N SER A 32 -10.36 -1.66 22.09
CA SER A 32 -9.76 -2.76 22.83
C SER A 32 -10.42 -4.12 22.61
N GLN A 33 -11.67 -4.15 22.13
CA GLN A 33 -12.46 -5.35 21.92
C GLN A 33 -12.63 -5.71 20.44
N ASP A 34 -12.76 -4.68 19.59
CA ASP A 34 -13.20 -4.81 18.21
C ASP A 34 -12.07 -4.59 17.18
N GLN A 35 -10.84 -4.27 17.62
CA GLN A 35 -9.70 -4.07 16.72
C GLN A 35 -9.45 -5.29 15.81
N ILE A 36 -9.03 -5.01 14.59
CA ILE A 36 -8.72 -6.00 13.55
C ILE A 36 -7.21 -6.05 13.30
N SER A 37 -6.68 -7.24 13.00
CA SER A 37 -5.28 -7.43 12.61
C SER A 37 -5.02 -7.12 11.13
N ARG A 38 -6.06 -7.18 10.30
CA ARG A 38 -6.01 -6.91 8.85
C ARG A 38 -6.76 -5.64 8.51
N LEU A 39 -6.16 -4.76 7.72
CA LEU A 39 -6.76 -3.57 7.14
C LEU A 39 -7.39 -3.90 5.78
N SER A 40 -8.43 -3.17 5.38
CA SER A 40 -9.12 -3.45 4.11
C SER A 40 -8.35 -2.99 2.86
N GLY A 41 -7.52 -1.95 2.98
CA GLY A 41 -6.89 -1.26 1.85
C GLY A 41 -7.78 -0.18 1.19
N ASP A 42 -9.06 -0.10 1.58
CA ASP A 42 -10.04 0.82 1.02
C ASP A 42 -9.97 2.23 1.65
N VAL A 43 -10.87 3.13 1.25
CA VAL A 43 -10.94 4.54 1.68
C VAL A 43 -11.10 4.72 3.20
N THR A 44 -11.44 3.66 3.94
CA THR A 44 -11.55 3.67 5.40
C THR A 44 -10.23 3.37 6.11
N THR A 45 -9.30 2.69 5.43
CA THR A 45 -8.01 2.25 5.97
C THR A 45 -7.15 3.38 6.52
N PRO A 46 -7.02 4.56 5.90
CA PRO A 46 -6.16 5.62 6.43
C PRO A 46 -6.51 6.06 7.86
N ILE A 47 -7.80 6.19 8.15
CA ILE A 47 -8.29 6.58 9.47
C ILE A 47 -8.16 5.40 10.45
N THR A 48 -8.34 4.16 9.99
CA THR A 48 -8.15 2.96 10.82
C THR A 48 -6.68 2.72 11.17
N ALA A 49 -5.76 2.95 10.23
CA ALA A 49 -4.32 2.89 10.42
C ALA A 49 -3.86 3.94 11.45
N TRP A 50 -4.43 5.15 11.37
CA TRP A 50 -4.15 6.20 12.35
C TRP A 50 -4.74 5.90 13.73
N ALA A 51 -5.95 5.36 13.80
CA ALA A 51 -6.53 4.89 15.07
C ALA A 51 -5.65 3.81 15.72
N HIS A 52 -5.05 2.94 14.91
CA HIS A 52 -4.12 1.92 15.41
C HIS A 52 -2.79 2.51 15.91
N PHE A 53 -2.27 3.55 15.28
CA PHE A 53 -1.13 4.27 15.84
C PHE A 53 -1.42 4.84 17.24
N LEU A 54 -2.65 5.31 17.50
CA LEU A 54 -3.01 5.90 18.79
C LEU A 54 -3.30 4.87 19.89
N TRP A 55 -3.89 3.72 19.55
CA TRP A 55 -4.46 2.78 20.54
C TRP A 55 -4.05 1.32 20.33
N GLY A 56 -3.15 1.06 19.39
CA GLY A 56 -2.76 -0.27 18.96
C GLY A 56 -1.57 -0.89 19.67
N ASP A 57 -0.95 -0.16 20.59
CA ASP A 57 0.21 -0.59 21.38
C ASP A 57 1.39 -1.14 20.54
N GLY A 58 1.54 -0.64 19.30
CA GLY A 58 2.62 -1.04 18.40
C GLY A 58 2.45 -2.42 17.74
N ALA A 59 1.30 -3.07 17.90
CA ALA A 59 1.06 -4.39 17.31
C ALA A 59 1.13 -4.35 15.78
N ALA A 60 1.69 -5.38 15.15
CA ALA A 60 1.72 -5.44 13.69
C ALA A 60 0.31 -5.52 13.08
N ARG A 61 0.16 -4.99 11.87
CA ARG A 61 -1.03 -5.08 11.03
C ARG A 61 -0.69 -5.65 9.67
N THR A 62 -1.69 -6.16 8.98
CA THR A 62 -1.55 -6.68 7.62
C THR A 62 -2.50 -5.97 6.66
N VAL A 63 -2.10 -5.73 5.42
CA VAL A 63 -3.01 -5.42 4.30
C VAL A 63 -2.58 -6.27 3.12
N ASN A 64 -3.49 -6.98 2.44
CA ASN A 64 -3.05 -7.75 1.29
C ASN A 64 -2.53 -6.80 0.22
N LEU A 65 -1.41 -7.12 -0.42
CA LEU A 65 -0.81 -6.26 -1.43
C LEU A 65 -1.76 -5.99 -2.61
N THR A 66 -2.66 -6.94 -2.92
CA THR A 66 -3.69 -6.79 -3.95
C THR A 66 -4.78 -5.78 -3.59
N ASP A 67 -5.00 -5.56 -2.30
CA ASP A 67 -6.08 -4.71 -1.78
C ASP A 67 -5.61 -3.25 -1.61
N VAL A 68 -4.29 -3.01 -1.62
CA VAL A 68 -3.67 -1.66 -1.55
C VAL A 68 -4.03 -0.80 -2.77
N GLY A 69 -4.31 -1.42 -3.92
CA GLY A 69 -4.65 -0.71 -5.15
C GLY A 69 -3.44 -0.22 -5.96
N LEU A 70 -2.27 -0.83 -5.81
CA LEU A 70 -1.08 -0.49 -6.60
C LEU A 70 -1.28 -0.83 -8.10
N ARG A 71 -0.90 0.09 -8.98
CA ARG A 71 -1.01 0.04 -10.44
C ARG A 71 0.38 0.18 -11.07
N ILE A 72 1.22 -0.80 -10.81
CA ILE A 72 2.63 -0.78 -11.22
C ILE A 72 2.75 -1.16 -12.70
N GLN A 73 3.34 -0.26 -13.48
CA GLN A 73 3.72 -0.54 -14.87
C GLN A 73 5.21 -0.86 -14.98
N PRO A 74 5.66 -1.73 -15.90
CA PRO A 74 7.07 -2.09 -16.02
C PRO A 74 8.00 -0.89 -16.25
N ASN A 75 7.53 0.14 -16.96
CA ASN A 75 8.29 1.37 -17.21
C ASN A 75 8.50 2.25 -15.97
N GLN A 76 7.86 1.91 -14.84
CA GLN A 76 8.04 2.55 -13.55
C GLN A 76 8.99 1.75 -12.63
N ILE A 77 9.45 0.57 -13.07
CA ILE A 77 10.38 -0.28 -12.31
C ILE A 77 11.81 0.09 -12.72
N SER A 78 12.53 0.84 -11.88
CA SER A 78 13.87 1.34 -12.22
C SER A 78 14.86 0.24 -12.66
N PRO A 79 15.01 -0.90 -11.95
CA PRO A 79 15.90 -1.97 -12.40
C PRO A 79 15.57 -2.53 -13.79
N VAL A 80 14.29 -2.54 -14.18
CA VAL A 80 13.87 -2.96 -15.53
C VAL A 80 14.31 -1.92 -16.54
N MET A 81 14.05 -0.64 -16.25
CA MET A 81 14.37 0.44 -17.18
C MET A 81 15.86 0.71 -17.31
N ASP A 82 16.66 0.41 -16.29
CA ASP A 82 18.12 0.51 -16.37
C ASP A 82 18.68 -0.51 -17.37
N LEU A 83 18.14 -1.73 -17.40
CA LEU A 83 18.49 -2.75 -18.41
C LEU A 83 18.06 -2.33 -19.83
N VAL A 84 16.84 -1.77 -19.97
CA VAL A 84 16.34 -1.25 -21.26
C VAL A 84 17.26 -0.15 -21.81
N LYS A 85 17.66 0.79 -20.95
CA LYS A 85 18.55 1.90 -21.33
C LYS A 85 20.00 1.46 -21.57
N GLY A 86 20.43 0.37 -20.96
CA GLY A 86 21.78 -0.20 -21.13
C GLY A 86 22.08 -0.70 -22.54
N GLY A 87 21.08 -0.83 -23.42
CA GLY A 87 21.25 -1.10 -24.84
C GLY A 87 21.49 -2.57 -25.20
N ALA A 88 21.57 -3.45 -24.22
CA ALA A 88 21.75 -4.88 -24.40
C ALA A 88 20.54 -5.52 -25.12
N VAL A 89 20.80 -6.55 -25.92
CA VAL A 89 19.80 -7.32 -26.67
C VAL A 89 19.83 -8.75 -26.14
N GLY A 90 18.67 -9.34 -25.90
CA GLY A 90 18.53 -10.68 -25.36
C GLY A 90 17.48 -10.78 -24.26
N THR A 91 17.59 -11.83 -23.45
CA THR A 91 16.68 -12.13 -22.34
C THR A 91 17.44 -12.07 -21.03
N PHE A 92 16.91 -11.31 -20.07
CA PHE A 92 17.56 -11.00 -18.80
C PHE A 92 16.63 -11.36 -17.64
N PRO A 93 17.10 -12.17 -16.66
CA PRO A 93 16.38 -12.30 -15.41
C PRO A 93 16.47 -10.99 -14.63
N VAL A 94 15.35 -10.57 -14.04
CA VAL A 94 15.27 -9.40 -13.16
C VAL A 94 14.91 -9.89 -11.77
N ASN A 95 15.74 -9.56 -10.78
CA ASN A 95 15.45 -9.75 -9.37
C ASN A 95 16.08 -8.60 -8.58
N ALA A 96 15.29 -7.56 -8.29
CA ALA A 96 15.82 -6.33 -7.74
C ALA A 96 14.78 -5.60 -6.89
N LYS A 97 15.27 -4.79 -5.95
CA LYS A 97 14.43 -3.88 -5.16
C LYS A 97 14.27 -2.54 -5.86
N PHE A 98 13.16 -1.88 -5.59
CA PHE A 98 12.92 -0.50 -5.99
C PHE A 98 11.97 0.19 -5.00
N THR A 99 12.09 1.50 -4.88
CA THR A 99 11.15 2.31 -4.09
C THR A 99 9.93 2.64 -4.93
N ARG A 100 8.75 2.58 -4.31
CA ARG A 100 7.47 2.98 -4.92
C ARG A 100 6.85 4.10 -4.10
N ASP A 101 6.69 5.26 -4.74
CA ASP A 101 5.77 6.29 -4.27
C ASP A 101 4.33 5.85 -4.56
N THR A 102 3.57 5.55 -3.51
CA THR A 102 2.18 5.09 -3.64
C THR A 102 1.20 6.21 -3.99
N MET A 103 1.61 7.49 -3.96
CA MET A 103 0.81 8.60 -4.49
C MET A 103 0.52 8.45 -6.00
N LEU A 104 1.39 7.75 -6.72
CA LEU A 104 1.18 7.40 -8.12
C LEU A 104 0.04 6.39 -8.32
N ASP A 105 -0.39 5.71 -7.26
CA ASP A 105 -1.49 4.74 -7.25
C ASP A 105 -2.80 5.35 -6.71
N GLY A 106 -2.68 6.35 -5.84
CA GLY A 106 -3.80 7.16 -5.35
C GLY A 106 -3.57 7.71 -3.95
N ILE A 107 -4.43 8.64 -3.55
CA ILE A 107 -4.33 9.28 -2.23
C ILE A 107 -4.55 8.30 -1.06
N ILE A 108 -5.31 7.22 -1.28
CA ILE A 108 -5.59 6.22 -0.25
C ILE A 108 -4.32 5.49 0.18
N PRO A 109 -3.62 4.71 -0.68
CA PRO A 109 -2.38 4.05 -0.27
C PRO A 109 -1.31 5.05 0.16
N ALA A 110 -1.21 6.21 -0.49
CA ALA A 110 -0.28 7.27 -0.07
C ALA A 110 -0.48 7.71 1.38
N SER A 111 -1.73 7.87 1.80
CA SER A 111 -2.05 8.40 3.12
C SER A 111 -1.68 7.46 4.29
N TYR A 112 -1.45 6.17 4.05
CA TYR A 112 -1.03 5.24 5.12
C TYR A 112 0.24 4.43 4.82
N LEU A 113 0.75 4.43 3.60
CA LEU A 113 2.00 3.75 3.24
C LEU A 113 3.09 4.71 2.75
N GLY A 114 2.73 5.86 2.18
CA GLY A 114 3.70 6.80 1.62
C GLY A 114 4.63 6.13 0.58
N ASN A 115 5.93 6.12 0.86
CA ASN A 115 6.93 5.46 0.01
C ASN A 115 7.27 4.08 0.56
N ILE A 116 7.02 3.03 -0.21
CA ILE A 116 7.30 1.65 0.19
C ILE A 116 8.47 1.05 -0.59
N THR A 117 9.07 0.01 -0.03
CA THR A 117 10.08 -0.79 -0.74
C THR A 117 9.43 -2.02 -1.36
N LEU A 118 9.61 -2.20 -2.66
CA LEU A 118 9.12 -3.34 -3.42
C LEU A 118 10.28 -4.17 -3.97
N GLN A 119 10.01 -5.44 -4.24
CA GLN A 119 10.90 -6.35 -4.96
C GLN A 119 10.20 -6.83 -6.22
N THR A 120 10.87 -6.70 -7.36
CA THR A 120 10.44 -7.27 -8.63
C THR A 120 11.18 -8.58 -8.90
N THR A 121 10.49 -9.59 -9.45
CA THR A 121 11.11 -10.80 -9.98
C THR A 121 10.44 -11.19 -11.29
N GLY A 122 11.21 -11.34 -12.37
CA GLY A 122 10.65 -11.62 -13.68
C GLY A 122 11.71 -11.76 -14.77
N THR A 123 11.25 -11.67 -16.02
CA THR A 123 12.08 -11.76 -17.22
C THR A 123 11.85 -10.55 -18.11
N LEU A 124 12.94 -9.91 -18.54
CA LEU A 124 12.95 -8.84 -19.54
C LEU A 124 13.54 -9.38 -20.84
N THR A 125 12.84 -9.21 -21.95
CA THR A 125 13.36 -9.51 -23.29
C THR A 125 13.46 -8.22 -24.09
N ILE A 126 14.60 -7.97 -24.72
CA ILE A 126 14.87 -6.81 -25.58
C ILE A 126 15.36 -7.33 -26.92
N ASN A 127 14.73 -6.90 -28.02
CA ASN A 127 15.14 -7.29 -29.36
C ASN A 127 16.16 -6.29 -29.97
N SER A 128 16.74 -6.66 -31.12
CA SER A 128 17.75 -5.84 -31.82
C SER A 128 17.23 -4.46 -32.26
N LEU A 129 15.92 -4.33 -32.46
CA LEU A 129 15.27 -3.07 -32.81
C LEU A 129 15.03 -2.18 -31.59
N GLY A 130 15.19 -2.70 -30.37
CA GLY A 130 14.95 -1.97 -29.13
C GLY A 130 13.54 -2.10 -28.57
N ALA A 131 12.69 -2.95 -29.17
CA ALA A 131 11.42 -3.32 -28.56
C ALA A 131 11.67 -4.26 -27.38
N TRP A 132 10.98 -4.03 -26.28
CA TRP A 132 11.16 -4.78 -25.05
C TRP A 132 9.83 -5.26 -24.49
N SER A 133 9.86 -6.38 -23.75
CA SER A 133 8.73 -6.93 -23.01
C SER A 133 9.19 -7.44 -21.66
N TYR A 134 8.41 -7.13 -20.62
CA TYR A 134 8.64 -7.57 -19.26
C TYR A 134 7.47 -8.45 -18.79
N ASP A 135 7.77 -9.57 -18.17
CA ASP A 135 6.81 -10.46 -17.49
C ASP A 135 7.37 -10.86 -16.13
N GLY A 136 6.67 -10.48 -15.05
CA GLY A 136 7.10 -10.80 -13.70
C GLY A 136 6.05 -10.51 -12.64
N VAL A 137 6.51 -10.49 -11.40
CA VAL A 137 5.72 -10.21 -10.21
C VAL A 137 6.41 -9.19 -9.33
N VAL A 138 5.61 -8.49 -8.53
CA VAL A 138 6.08 -7.58 -7.49
C VAL A 138 5.58 -8.04 -6.13
N LYS A 139 6.46 -8.00 -5.13
CA LYS A 139 6.17 -8.22 -3.70
C LYS A 139 6.58 -6.98 -2.91
N ALA A 140 5.93 -6.76 -1.78
CA ALA A 140 6.26 -5.67 -0.86
C ALA A 140 7.10 -6.17 0.32
N TYR A 141 8.00 -5.31 0.80
CA TYR A 141 8.55 -5.44 2.14
C TYR A 141 7.55 -4.86 3.14
N ASN A 142 7.71 -5.23 4.41
CA ASN A 142 6.97 -4.58 5.49
C ASN A 142 7.32 -3.09 5.55
N ASP A 143 6.34 -2.28 5.92
CA ASP A 143 6.46 -0.83 6.05
C ASP A 143 6.20 -0.37 7.49
N THR A 144 6.83 0.72 7.90
CA THR A 144 6.64 1.28 9.25
C THR A 144 5.65 2.44 9.18
N TYR A 145 4.49 2.27 9.80
CA TYR A 145 3.56 3.37 10.01
C TYR A 145 3.95 4.17 11.26
N ASP A 146 4.33 5.44 11.08
CA ASP A 146 4.75 6.34 12.14
C ASP A 146 3.89 7.62 12.25
N ALA A 147 2.79 7.69 11.47
CA ALA A 147 1.93 8.86 11.32
C ALA A 147 2.69 10.16 10.94
N ASN A 148 3.83 10.05 10.26
CA ASN A 148 4.63 11.19 9.82
C ASN A 148 3.79 12.22 9.00
N PRO A 149 3.72 13.47 9.47
CA PRO A 149 2.97 14.53 8.83
C PRO A 149 3.34 14.82 7.37
N SER A 150 4.59 14.56 6.98
CA SER A 150 5.10 14.86 5.64
C SER A 150 4.63 13.84 4.58
N THR A 151 4.21 12.64 5.00
CA THR A 151 3.81 11.54 4.12
C THR A 151 2.33 11.17 4.25
N HIS A 152 1.67 11.47 5.38
CA HIS A 152 0.33 10.93 5.71
C HIS A 152 -0.80 11.98 5.85
N ARG A 153 -0.54 13.28 5.62
CA ARG A 153 -1.50 14.36 5.98
C ARG A 153 -2.71 14.54 5.06
N GLY A 154 -2.69 14.06 3.82
CA GLY A 154 -3.71 14.43 2.82
C GLY A 154 -5.15 14.28 3.30
N LEU A 155 -5.50 13.12 3.86
CA LEU A 155 -6.84 12.83 4.40
C LEU A 155 -6.96 13.04 5.92
N LEU A 156 -5.84 13.00 6.66
CA LEU A 156 -5.82 13.14 8.11
C LEU A 156 -5.76 14.61 8.57
N GLY A 157 -5.59 15.56 7.64
CA GLY A 157 -5.46 16.99 7.91
C GLY A 157 -6.60 17.55 8.78
N GLU A 158 -7.84 17.13 8.54
CA GLU A 158 -9.02 17.56 9.31
C GLU A 158 -9.01 17.07 10.76
N TYR A 159 -8.45 15.89 11.02
CA TYR A 159 -8.47 15.26 12.35
C TYR A 159 -7.20 15.54 13.18
N SER A 160 -6.10 15.89 12.51
CA SER A 160 -4.76 15.89 13.09
C SER A 160 -4.49 17.00 14.12
N THR A 161 -5.10 18.19 13.98
CA THR A 161 -4.66 19.38 14.73
C THR A 161 -5.04 19.34 16.22
N SER A 162 -6.14 18.68 16.59
CA SER A 162 -6.59 18.57 17.99
C SER A 162 -6.09 17.28 18.68
N VAL A 163 -6.03 16.17 17.94
CA VAL A 163 -5.66 14.83 18.45
C VAL A 163 -4.15 14.71 18.67
N LEU A 164 -3.31 15.18 17.73
CA LEU A 164 -1.84 15.10 17.87
C LEU A 164 -1.28 15.96 19.02
N ARG A 165 -2.08 16.89 19.57
CA ARG A 165 -1.71 17.69 20.74
C ARG A 165 -1.89 16.95 22.08
N HIS A 166 -2.67 15.88 22.10
CA HIS A 166 -3.09 15.21 23.34
C HIS A 166 -2.75 13.72 23.41
N PHE A 167 -2.34 13.10 22.31
CA PHE A 167 -2.07 11.66 22.25
C PHE A 167 -0.67 11.38 21.72
N SER A 168 0.10 10.60 22.47
CA SER A 168 1.30 9.90 21.98
C SER A 168 0.86 8.60 21.30
N GLY A 169 1.12 8.46 20.00
CA GLY A 169 0.95 7.17 19.33
C GLY A 169 2.25 6.36 19.31
N THR A 170 2.11 5.08 18.98
CA THR A 170 3.21 4.12 18.88
C THR A 170 3.33 3.67 17.42
N PRO A 171 4.48 3.90 16.75
CA PRO A 171 4.72 3.36 15.42
C PRO A 171 4.55 1.84 15.39
N TYR A 172 4.08 1.30 14.27
CA TYR A 172 3.85 -0.13 14.11
C TYR A 172 4.15 -0.59 12.68
N GLU A 173 4.30 -1.89 12.51
CA GLU A 173 4.57 -2.50 11.22
C GLU A 173 3.28 -2.81 10.45
N ILE A 174 3.24 -2.45 9.16
CA ILE A 174 2.25 -2.92 8.20
C ILE A 174 2.91 -3.94 7.26
N GLN A 175 2.46 -5.18 7.38
CA GLN A 175 2.86 -6.29 6.53
C GLN A 175 1.98 -6.32 5.28
N MET A 176 2.60 -6.52 4.11
CA MET A 176 1.92 -6.52 2.83
C MET A 176 2.08 -7.86 2.09
N PRO A 177 1.48 -8.96 2.60
CA PRO A 177 1.58 -10.26 1.96
C PRO A 177 0.90 -10.27 0.58
N GLY A 178 1.36 -11.19 -0.27
CA GLY A 178 0.84 -11.36 -1.63
C GLY A 178 1.83 -10.94 -2.71
N MET A 179 1.35 -10.93 -3.95
CA MET A 179 2.13 -10.51 -5.11
C MET A 179 1.22 -9.92 -6.19
N ILE A 180 1.74 -8.96 -6.95
CA ILE A 180 1.05 -8.36 -8.09
C ILE A 180 1.74 -8.81 -9.38
N PRO A 181 1.04 -9.45 -10.34
CA PRO A 181 1.60 -9.72 -11.65
C PRO A 181 1.79 -8.40 -12.41
N VAL A 182 2.97 -8.21 -12.99
CA VAL A 182 3.31 -7.02 -13.78
C VAL A 182 3.81 -7.47 -15.14
N LYS A 183 3.08 -7.07 -16.18
CA LYS A 183 3.41 -7.35 -17.57
C LYS A 183 3.30 -6.08 -18.39
N GLY A 184 4.14 -5.97 -19.41
CA GLY A 184 4.03 -4.89 -20.38
C GLY A 184 5.17 -4.92 -21.37
N ASN A 185 5.11 -3.99 -22.31
CA ASN A 185 6.07 -3.87 -23.38
C ASN A 185 6.26 -2.41 -23.74
N GLY A 186 7.27 -2.13 -24.54
CA GLY A 186 7.56 -0.80 -25.04
C GLY A 186 8.69 -0.80 -26.05
N MET A 187 9.18 0.41 -26.34
CA MET A 187 10.31 0.67 -27.21
C MET A 187 11.29 1.57 -26.45
N ARG A 188 12.60 1.37 -26.66
CA ARG A 188 13.64 2.27 -26.16
C ARG A 188 13.75 3.56 -26.97
#